data_AF-A0A371HGV9-F1
#
_entry.id   AF-A0A371HGV9-F1
#
_cell.length_a   1.000
_cell.length_b   1.000
_cell.length_c   1.000
_cell.angle_alpha   90.00
_cell.angle_beta   90.00
_cell.angle_gamma   90.00
#
_symmetry.space_group_name_H-M   'P 1'
#
loop_
_entity.id
_entity.type
_entity.pdbx_description
1 polymer ?
#
loop_
_entity_poly.entity_id
_entity_poly.type
_entity_poly.pdbx_seq_one_letter_code
_entity_poly.pdbx_strand_id
1 'polypeptide(L)' 'MDIELKQDELENVRGTLKYIISNRVPSGNYLATKDDRKSDALVHWCHGAPRMALALVKVAKIKNSWMLLQRQER' A
#
# COMPACT_ATOMS: atom_id res chain seq x y z
N MET A 1 -5.22 10.09 -15.28
CA MET A 1 -3.89 9.72 -15.78
C MET A 1 -3.75 8.23 -15.55
N ASP A 2 -3.87 7.46 -16.62
CA ASP A 2 -3.55 6.04 -16.59
C ASP A 2 -2.08 5.91 -16.99
N ILE A 3 -1.28 5.32 -16.12
CA ILE A 3 0.14 5.07 -16.35
C ILE A 3 0.27 3.55 -16.45
N GLU A 4 0.68 3.08 -17.62
CA GLU A 4 1.08 1.68 -17.79
C GLU A 4 2.49 1.51 -17.23
N LEU A 5 2.60 0.64 -16.22
CA LEU A 5 3.87 0.28 -15.60
C LEU A 5 4.49 -0.88 -16.34
N LYS A 6 5.81 -0.84 -16.54
CA LYS A 6 6.58 -1.99 -16.99
C LYS A 6 6.57 -3.09 -15.93
N GLN A 7 6.92 -4.30 -16.35
CA GLN A 7 6.88 -5.48 -15.48
C GLN A 7 7.79 -5.34 -14.25
N ASP A 8 8.99 -4.79 -14.43
CA ASP A 8 9.95 -4.52 -13.35
C ASP A 8 9.43 -3.44 -12.38
N GLU A 9 8.76 -2.41 -12.89
CA GLU A 9 8.12 -1.38 -12.08
C GLU A 9 6.97 -1.96 -11.24
N LEU A 10 6.17 -2.86 -11.82
CA LEU A 10 5.12 -3.59 -11.09
C LEU A 10 5.70 -4.45 -9.97
N GLU A 11 6.82 -5.11 -10.20
CA GLU A 11 7.52 -5.90 -9.18
C GLU A 11 8.05 -5.01 -8.05
N ASN A 12 8.62 -3.85 -8.37
CA ASN A 12 9.04 -2.85 -7.39
C ASN A 12 7.87 -2.32 -6.55
N VAL A 13 6.73 -2.03 -7.18
CA VAL A 13 5.50 -1.62 -6.48
C VAL A 13 5.03 -2.74 -5.55
N ARG A 14 4.98 -3.99 -6.00
CA ARG A 14 4.60 -5.15 -5.17
C ARG A 14 5.56 -5.34 -4.00
N GLY A 15 6.87 -5.21 -4.22
CA GLY A 15 7.89 -5.29 -3.18
C GLY A 15 7.69 -4.20 -2.12
N THR A 16 7.44 -2.97 -2.55
CA THR A 16 7.19 -1.82 -1.68
C THR A 16 5.91 -2.01 -0.86
N LEU A 17 4.83 -2.49 -1.47
CA LEU A 17 3.58 -2.77 -0.76
C LEU A 17 3.74 -3.86 0.31
N LYS A 18 4.46 -4.94 -0.02
CA LYS A 18 4.82 -5.99 0.95
C LYS A 18 5.64 -5.41 2.10
N TYR A 19 6.64 -4.60 1.78
CA TYR A 19 7.46 -3.92 2.79
C TYR A 19 6.61 -3.05 3.71
N ILE A 20 5.76 -2.18 3.16
CA ILE A 20 4.89 -1.32 3.97
C ILE A 20 4.03 -2.17 4.90
N ILE A 21 3.28 -3.15 4.37
CA ILE A 21 2.39 -4.01 5.17
C ILE A 21 3.14 -4.68 6.33
N SER A 22 4.36 -5.17 6.08
CA SER A 22 5.19 -5.83 7.10
C SER A 22 5.81 -4.88 8.13
N ASN A 23 5.92 -3.58 7.84
CA ASN A 23 6.50 -2.57 8.75
C ASN A 23 5.45 -1.80 9.56
N ARG A 24 4.23 -2.32 9.63
CA ARG A 24 3.20 -1.80 10.54
C ARG A 24 3.66 -2.02 11.99
N VAL A 25 3.52 -1.00 12.84
CA VAL A 25 3.84 -1.14 14.27
C VAL A 25 2.78 -2.00 14.98
N PRO A 26 3.05 -2.53 16.19
CA PRO A 26 2.13 -3.45 16.87
C PRO A 26 0.70 -2.91 17.07
N SER A 27 0.52 -1.60 17.22
CA SER A 27 -0.81 -0.96 17.31
C SER A 27 -1.64 -1.04 16.03
N GLY A 28 -1.00 -1.34 14.89
CA GLY A 28 -1.61 -1.23 13.57
C GLY A 28 -1.32 0.09 12.84
N ASN A 29 -0.60 1.02 13.46
CA ASN A 29 -0.22 2.28 12.83
C ASN A 29 1.02 2.17 11.92
N TYR A 30 1.36 3.26 11.24
CA TYR A 30 2.55 3.41 10.41
C TYR A 30 3.34 4.65 10.84
N LEU A 31 4.65 4.50 11.02
CA LEU A 31 5.50 5.62 11.40
C LEU A 31 5.71 6.58 10.23
N ALA A 32 5.84 7.88 10.52
CA ALA A 32 6.11 8.89 9.50
C ALA A 32 7.50 8.71 8.87
N THR A 33 8.49 8.28 9.68
CA THR A 33 9.84 7.93 9.23
C THR A 33 10.32 6.66 9.92
N LYS A 34 11.36 6.00 9.38
CA LYS A 34 11.90 4.75 9.93
C LYS A 34 12.52 4.92 11.33
N ASP A 35 13.00 6.12 11.62
CA ASP A 35 13.70 6.44 12.87
C ASP A 35 12.76 7.01 13.95
N ASP A 36 11.50 7.27 13.59
CA ASP A 36 10.46 7.78 14.49
C ASP A 36 9.85 6.67 15.36
N ARG A 37 10.67 5.72 15.82
CA ARG A 37 10.23 4.53 16.58
C ARG A 37 9.68 4.86 17.97
N LYS A 38 9.80 6.12 18.41
CA LYS A 38 9.35 6.58 19.73
C LYS A 38 7.98 7.23 19.71
N SER A 39 7.39 7.53 18.54
CA SER A 39 6.10 8.23 18.46
C SER A 39 5.08 7.48 17.59
N ASP A 40 4.57 6.37 18.11
CA ASP A 40 3.32 5.80 17.61
C ASP A 40 2.13 6.70 18.01
N ALA A 41 2.09 7.90 17.44
CA ALA A 41 1.17 8.98 17.82
C ALA A 41 0.49 9.61 16.60
N LEU A 42 1.16 9.64 15.45
CA LEU A 42 0.60 10.28 14.25
C LEU A 42 -0.43 9.36 13.57
N VAL A 43 -1.69 9.78 13.63
CA VAL A 43 -2.83 9.11 12.97
C VAL A 43 -3.61 10.16 12.16
N HIS A 44 -2.95 10.75 11.18
CA HIS A 44 -3.47 11.88 10.40
C HIS A 44 -3.66 11.52 8.93
N TRP A 45 -4.37 12.36 8.18
CA TRP A 45 -4.46 12.21 6.72
C TRP A 45 -3.08 12.16 6.03
N CYS A 46 -2.12 12.93 6.56
CA CYS A 46 -0.78 13.02 6.00
C CYS A 46 0.22 11.97 6.52
N HIS A 47 -0.04 11.33 7.64
CA HIS A 47 0.92 10.37 8.24
C HIS A 47 0.16 9.30 9.02
N GLY A 48 0.68 8.07 9.01
CA GLY A 48 0.09 6.98 9.76
C GLY A 48 -1.02 6.22 9.05
N ALA A 49 -1.78 5.47 9.85
CA ALA A 49 -2.78 4.51 9.41
C ALA A 49 -3.80 5.07 8.41
N PRO A 50 -4.35 6.30 8.57
CA PRO A 50 -5.38 6.79 7.66
C PRO A 50 -4.87 6.91 6.21
N ARG A 51 -3.67 7.46 6.02
CA ARG A 51 -3.05 7.55 4.70
C ARG A 51 -2.81 6.16 4.09
N MET A 52 -2.26 5.25 4.89
CA MET A 52 -1.91 3.91 4.41
C MET A 52 -3.15 3.08 4.09
N ALA A 53 -4.23 3.21 4.87
CA ALA A 53 -5.49 2.54 4.60
C ALA A 53 -6.05 2.87 3.22
N LEU A 54 -6.02 4.15 2.82
CA LEU A 54 -6.51 4.58 1.51
C LEU A 54 -5.67 4.03 0.36
N ALA A 55 -4.35 4.05 0.51
CA ALA A 55 -3.44 3.46 -0.47
C ALA A 55 -3.71 1.95 -0.63
N LEU A 56 -3.81 1.22 0.48
CA LEU A 56 -4.05 -0.22 0.47
C LEU A 56 -5.43 -0.58 -0.09
N VAL A 57 -6.48 0.21 0.17
CA VAL A 57 -7.80 0.01 -0.44
C VAL A 57 -7.75 0.20 -1.96
N LYS A 58 -7.02 1.21 -2.47
CA LYS A 58 -6.85 1.40 -3.91
C LYS A 58 -6.15 0.21 -4.56
N VAL A 59 -5.09 -0.30 -3.93
CA VAL A 59 -4.38 -1.51 -4.36
C VAL A 59 -5.31 -2.72 -4.40
N ALA A 60 -6.11 -2.92 -3.35
CA ALA A 60 -7.06 -4.03 -3.28
C ALA A 60 -8.12 -3.95 -4.40
N LYS A 61 -8.65 -2.75 -4.69
CA LYS A 61 -9.58 -2.53 -5.80
C LYS A 61 -8.95 -2.90 -7.14
N ILE A 62 -7.73 -2.43 -7.40
CA ILE A 62 -7.00 -2.74 -8.65
C ILE A 62 -6.77 -4.25 -8.78
N LYS A 63 -6.30 -4.91 -7.71
CA LYS A 63 -6.07 -6.36 -7.72
C LYS A 63 -7.36 -7.14 -8.03
N ASN A 64 -8.47 -6.76 -7.42
CA ASN A 64 -9.77 -7.38 -7.68
C ASN A 64 -10.22 -7.14 -9.13
N SER A 65 -10.04 -5.93 -9.67
CA SER A 65 -10.33 -5.63 -11.08
C SER A 65 -9.46 -6.46 -12.02
N TRP A 66 -8.17 -6.65 -11.75
CA TRP A 66 -7.28 -7.52 -12.54
C TRP A 66 -7.73 -8.97 -12.51
N MET A 67 -8.13 -9.49 -11.36
CA MET A 67 -8.65 -10.86 -11.23
C MET A 67 -10.00 -11.04 -11.96
N LEU A 68 -10.84 -10.00 -12.02
CA LEU A 68 -12.11 -10.05 -12.73
C LEU A 68 -11.93 -9.99 -14.25
N LEU A 69 -11.02 -9.14 -14.77
CA LEU A 69 -10.72 -9.04 -16.20
C LEU A 69 -10.15 -10.36 -16.75
N GLN A 70 -9.20 -10.99 -16.04
CA GLN A 70 -8.67 -12.32 -16.41
C GLN A 70 -9.71 -13.44 -16.41
N ARG A 71 -10.87 -13.23 -15.76
CA ARG A 71 -11.96 -14.20 -15.67
C ARG A 71 -12.99 -14.04 -16.78
N GLN A 72 -13.04 -12.87 -17.43
CA GLN A 72 -13.92 -12.61 -18.59
C GLN A 72 -13.25 -12.99 -19.92
N GLU A 73 -11.94 -13.21 -19.92
CA GLU A 73 -11.15 -13.63 -21.09
C GLU A 73 -10.95 -15.16 -21.18
N ARG A 74 -11.73 -15.94 -20.42
CA ARG A 74 -11.78 -17.42 -20.48
C ARG A 74 -13.18 -17.89 -20.82
#